data_AF-A0A6G2DC98-F1
#
_entry.id   AF-A0A6G2DC98-F1
#
_cell.length_a   1.000
_cell.length_b   1.000
_cell.length_c   1.000
_cell.angle_alpha   90.00
_cell.angle_beta   90.00
_cell.angle_gamma   90.00
#
_symmetry.space_group_name_H-M   'P 1'
#
loop_
_entity.id
_entity.type
_entity.pdbx_description
1 polymer ?
#
loop_
_entity_poly.entity_id
_entity_poly.type
_entity_poly.pdbx_seq_one_letter_code
_entity_poly.pdbx_strand_id
1 'polypeptide(L)' 'IGEGAQVEYAILDKGVEVEPGVVIRGTAEHPVVVKKGAKVTEDIHS' A
#
# COMPACT_ATOMS: atom_id res chain seq x y z
N ILE A 1 -4.24 -7.08 4.54
CA ILE A 1 -4.13 -6.92 3.07
C ILE A 1 -5.25 -7.74 2.45
N GLY A 2 -6.14 -7.11 1.69
CA GLY A 2 -7.25 -7.77 1.02
C GLY A 2 -6.80 -8.66 -0.14
N GLU A 3 -7.66 -9.57 -0.56
CA GLU A 3 -7.39 -10.48 -1.67
C GLU A 3 -7.15 -9.71 -2.98
N GLY A 4 -6.15 -10.13 -3.76
CA GLY A 4 -5.82 -9.50 -5.04
C GLY A 4 -5.16 -8.12 -4.95
N ALA A 5 -4.92 -7.60 -3.74
CA ALA A 5 -4.15 -6.38 -3.58
C ALA A 5 -2.69 -6.58 -3.98
N GLN A 6 -2.11 -5.62 -4.69
CA GLN A 6 -0.72 -5.65 -5.15
C GLN A 6 0.09 -4.59 -4.40
N VAL A 7 1.20 -5.00 -3.80
CA VAL A 7 2.05 -4.11 -2.99
C VAL A 7 3.49 -4.26 -3.45
N GLU A 8 4.04 -3.22 -4.07
CA GLU A 8 5.39 -3.18 -4.62
C GLU A 8 6.09 -1.89 -4.21
N TYR A 9 7.37 -2.01 -3.81
CA TYR A 9 8.18 -0.88 -3.34
C TYR A 9 7.44 -0.01 -2.31
N ALA A 10 6.77 -0.65 -1.35
CA ALA A 10 5.98 0.03 -0.34
C ALA A 10 6.30 -0.45 1.07
N ILE A 11 6.23 0.48 2.02
CA ILE A 11 6.44 0.28 3.45
C ILE A 11 5.09 0.50 4.13
N LEU A 12 4.52 -0.57 4.68
CA LEU A 12 3.26 -0.54 5.41
C LEU A 12 3.55 -0.67 6.91
N ASP A 13 3.14 0.32 7.70
CA ASP A 13 3.32 0.31 9.14
C ASP A 13 2.24 -0.57 9.83
N LYS A 14 2.37 -0.79 11.14
CA LYS A 14 1.49 -1.68 11.91
C LYS A 14 0.02 -1.25 11.82
N GLY A 15 -0.86 -2.21 11.56
CA GLY A 15 -2.30 -1.98 11.51
C GLY A 15 -2.77 -1.29 10.23
N VAL A 16 -1.95 -1.25 9.18
CA VAL A 16 -2.42 -0.82 7.86
C VAL A 16 -3.38 -1.84 7.27
N GLU A 17 -4.51 -1.35 6.79
CA GLU A 17 -5.52 -2.12 6.08
C GLU A 17 -5.51 -1.70 4.60
N VAL A 18 -5.50 -2.68 3.70
CA VAL A 18 -5.54 -2.46 2.25
C VAL A 18 -6.73 -3.23 1.73
N GLU A 19 -7.64 -2.55 1.05
CA GLU A 19 -8.84 -3.17 0.48
C GLU A 19 -8.48 -4.19 -0.62
N PRO A 20 -9.34 -5.19 -0.87
CA PRO A 20 -9.15 -6.13 -1.95
C PRO A 20 -8.99 -5.44 -3.31
N GLY A 21 -8.07 -5.94 -4.14
CA GLY A 21 -7.82 -5.41 -5.49
C GLY A 21 -7.05 -4.09 -5.58
N VAL A 22 -6.75 -3.43 -4.45
CA VAL A 22 -5.98 -2.17 -4.44
C VAL A 22 -4.52 -2.38 -4.83
N VAL A 23 -3.98 -1.45 -5.62
CA VAL A 23 -2.57 -1.44 -6.04
C VAL A 23 -1.80 -0.34 -5.34
N ILE A 24 -0.75 -0.71 -4.60
CA ILE A 24 0.23 0.20 -4.00
C ILE A 24 1.56 -0.07 -4.69
N ARG A 25 2.02 0.84 -5.54
CA ARG A 25 3.26 0.69 -6.30
C ARG A 25 4.13 1.94 -6.17
N GLY A 26 5.27 1.79 -5.50
CA GLY A 26 6.35 2.77 -5.53
C GLY A 26 7.44 2.42 -6.54
N THR A 27 8.58 3.09 -6.40
CA THR A 27 9.82 2.78 -7.12
C THR A 27 10.96 2.49 -6.14
N ALA A 28 12.06 1.95 -6.64
CA ALA A 28 13.25 1.71 -5.83
C ALA A 28 13.84 3.01 -5.22
N GLU A 29 13.70 4.13 -5.93
CA GLU A 29 14.17 5.45 -5.51
C GLU A 29 13.16 6.14 -4.59
N HIS A 30 11.87 5.94 -4.84
CA HIS A 30 10.77 6.54 -4.10
C HIS A 30 9.76 5.47 -3.66
N PRO A 31 10.01 4.81 -2.53
CA PRO A 31 9.07 3.86 -1.99
C PRO A 31 7.83 4.57 -1.41
N VAL A 32 6.67 3.94 -1.53
CA VAL A 32 5.42 4.43 -0.92
C VAL A 32 5.41 4.10 0.57
N VAL A 33 5.16 5.07 1.44
CA VAL A 33 5.10 4.86 2.89
C VAL A 33 3.68 5.08 3.40
N VAL A 34 3.02 4.00 3.86
CA VAL A 34 1.68 4.05 4.45
C VAL A 34 1.79 4.01 5.97
N LYS A 35 1.22 5.03 6.62
CA LYS A 35 1.33 5.27 8.06
C LYS A 35 0.52 4.28 8.90
N LYS A 36 0.91 4.11 10.17
CA LYS A 36 0.28 3.21 11.14
C LYS A 36 -1.23 3.43 11.22
N GLY A 37 -2.00 2.33 11.13
CA GLY A 37 -3.46 2.38 11.25
C GLY A 37 -4.20 3.01 10.06
N ALA A 38 -3.50 3.33 8.96
CA ALA A 38 -4.14 3.88 7.77
C ALA A 38 -4.92 2.79 7.02
N LYS A 39 -6.03 3.20 6.41
CA LYS A 39 -6.84 2.36 5.53
C LYS A 39 -6.68 2.84 4.10
N VAL A 40 -6.23 1.96 3.22
CA VAL A 40 -6.02 2.22 1.79
C VAL A 40 -7.19 1.62 1.01
N THR A 41 -8.00 2.50 0.42
CA THR A 41 -9.22 2.16 -0.34
C THR A 41 -9.08 2.44 -1.84
N GLU A 42 -7.99 3.08 -2.25
CA GLU A 42 -7.74 3.53 -3.61
C GLU A 42 -6.28 3.24 -3.98
N ASP A 43 -6.00 3.20 -5.29
CA ASP A 43 -4.66 2.90 -5.80
C ASP A 43 -3.66 4.02 -5.49
N ILE A 44 -2.42 3.63 -5.17
CA ILE A 44 -1.32 4.56 -4.88
C ILE A 44 -0.17 4.28 -5.84
N HIS A 45 0.27 5.33 -6.55
CA HIS A 45 1.40 5.30 -7.47
C HIS A 45 2.38 6.41 -7.14
N SER A 46 3.68 6.11 -7.17
CA SER A 46 4.79 7.07 -6.98
C SER A 46 5.79 7.02 -8.12
#